data_AF-A0A537N3S7-F1
#
_entry.id   AF-A0A537N3S7-F1
#
_cell.length_a   1.000
_cell.length_b   1.000
_cell.length_c   1.000
_cell.angle_alpha   90.00
_cell.angle_beta   90.00
_cell.angle_gamma   90.00
#
_symmetry.space_group_name_H-M   'P 1'
#
loop_
_entity.id
_entity.type
_entity.pdbx_description
1 polymer ?
#
loop_
_entity_poly.entity_id
_entity_poly.type
_entity_poly.pdbx_seq_one_letter_code
_entity_poly.pdbx_strand_id
1 'polypeptide(L)'
;MPAPAQAPLPLDLPSAADAWIERLSAALGDPNRYSGFLPLAESAIEACPGDGILLTLAATSALLDKRPDRALVFLKRFSKRYQPVPTEHLLMALALFQSNKTVIARALLERHDLTEWPQAFKVFPGGQTRFRWLVEQLDSILDRDSAFRRHSAAKPVQHRTKAKPPRPSRPAERARRTAAVAATGEIAPLSPPLPQIAIDIPFDVELDLAPLLSATAQQPEQDGRWWYLRERFAHLGLAQGFDELLCLPHLVGVEPLWHQIETVRKVLKQFHGRVLLADEVGLGKTIEAGIVLKEYLLRGMAERILVLTPAALVGQWREELETKFSIACATTQDGLLREDTDTFWSQKRIIASISAARRQEHAERLLAHSFDLIIVDEAHHLRDRSSQSWKL
;
A
#
# COMPACT_ATOMS: atom_id res chain seq x y z
N MET A 1 10.33 39.38 42.94
CA MET A 1 9.29 38.32 42.92
C MET A 1 9.26 37.73 41.51
N PRO A 2 10.10 36.72 41.20
CA PRO A 2 10.00 35.99 39.95
C PRO A 2 8.90 34.92 40.04
N ALA A 3 8.15 34.73 38.95
CA ALA A 3 7.02 33.83 38.84
C ALA A 3 7.39 32.36 39.10
N PRO A 4 6.48 31.51 39.61
CA PRO A 4 6.77 30.10 39.81
C PRO A 4 6.96 29.40 38.46
N ALA A 5 8.03 28.61 38.36
CA ALA A 5 8.30 27.76 37.21
C ALA A 5 7.10 26.83 36.95
N GLN A 6 6.61 26.82 35.71
CA GLN A 6 5.64 25.83 35.26
C GLN A 6 6.25 24.43 35.42
N ALA A 7 5.51 23.55 36.08
CA ALA A 7 5.87 22.15 36.20
C ALA A 7 5.97 21.51 34.80
N PRO A 8 6.98 20.65 34.53
CA PRO A 8 7.05 19.92 33.28
C PRO A 8 5.80 19.03 33.12
N LEU A 9 5.21 19.05 31.93
CA LEU A 9 4.10 18.17 31.54
C LEU A 9 4.47 16.70 31.80
N PRO A 10 3.56 15.86 32.33
CA PRO A 10 3.85 14.46 32.55
C PRO A 10 4.06 13.76 31.21
N LEU A 11 5.21 13.11 31.04
CA LEU A 11 5.47 12.14 29.99
C LEU A 11 4.41 11.04 30.02
N ASP A 12 4.00 10.62 28.83
CA ASP A 12 2.92 9.68 28.50
C ASP A 12 2.74 8.54 29.52
N LEU A 13 1.63 8.59 30.27
CA LEU A 13 1.12 7.39 30.94
C LEU A 13 0.60 6.43 29.84
N PRO A 14 0.92 5.12 29.91
CA PRO A 14 0.38 4.16 28.96
C PRO A 14 -1.15 4.29 28.95
N SER A 15 -1.72 4.40 27.76
CA SER A 15 -3.16 4.50 27.62
C SER A 15 -3.82 3.25 28.22
N ALA A 16 -5.07 3.36 28.67
CA ALA A 16 -5.80 2.19 29.15
C ALA A 16 -5.83 1.05 28.11
N ALA A 17 -5.71 1.38 26.81
CA ALA A 17 -5.59 0.42 25.73
C ALA A 17 -4.26 -0.33 25.73
N ASP A 18 -3.13 0.33 25.99
CA ASP A 18 -1.79 -0.28 26.02
C ASP A 18 -1.71 -1.37 27.11
N ALA A 19 -2.26 -1.11 28.30
CA ALA A 19 -2.33 -2.10 29.38
C ALA A 19 -3.16 -3.33 29.00
N TRP A 20 -4.23 -3.16 28.22
CA TRP A 20 -5.04 -4.28 27.70
C TRP A 20 -4.34 -5.03 26.58
N ILE A 21 -3.61 -4.33 25.70
CA ILE A 21 -2.81 -4.91 24.62
C ILE A 21 -1.71 -5.80 25.22
N GLU A 22 -0.97 -5.31 26.22
CA GLU A 22 0.05 -6.10 26.92
C GLU A 22 -0.55 -7.33 27.57
N ARG A 23 -1.69 -7.17 28.29
CA ARG A 23 -2.34 -8.28 28.98
C ARG A 23 -2.85 -9.37 28.03
N LEU A 24 -3.42 -8.99 26.88
CA LEU A 24 -3.87 -9.95 25.87
C LEU A 24 -2.69 -10.61 25.15
N SER A 25 -1.66 -9.84 24.81
CA SER A 25 -0.45 -10.36 24.17
C SER A 25 0.29 -11.36 25.08
N ALA A 26 0.40 -11.04 26.38
CA ALA A 26 0.96 -11.94 27.39
C ALA A 26 0.11 -13.23 27.54
N ALA A 27 -1.22 -13.11 27.54
CA ALA A 27 -2.10 -14.27 27.59
C ALA A 27 -1.96 -15.17 26.37
N LEU A 28 -1.84 -14.60 25.16
CA LEU A 28 -1.61 -15.34 23.91
C LEU A 28 -0.23 -16.00 23.88
N GLY A 29 0.78 -15.33 24.48
CA GLY A 29 2.15 -15.80 24.61
C GLY A 29 2.36 -16.93 25.63
N ASP A 30 1.43 -17.16 26.56
CA ASP A 30 1.52 -18.24 27.55
C ASP A 30 1.37 -19.63 26.89
N PRO A 31 2.41 -20.47 26.89
CA PRO A 31 2.37 -21.80 26.26
C PRO A 31 1.44 -22.79 26.97
N ASN A 32 1.05 -22.54 28.22
CA ASN A 32 0.20 -23.44 29.01
C ASN A 32 -1.30 -23.14 28.88
N ARG A 33 -1.65 -22.00 28.29
CA ARG A 33 -3.04 -21.61 28.06
C ARG A 33 -3.51 -22.14 26.70
N TYR A 34 -4.63 -22.84 26.67
CA TYR A 34 -5.19 -23.40 25.41
C TYR A 34 -6.62 -22.94 25.12
N SER A 35 -7.29 -22.28 26.07
CA SER A 35 -8.65 -21.76 25.90
C SER A 35 -8.95 -20.60 26.87
N GLY A 36 -10.08 -19.94 26.66
CA GLY A 36 -10.56 -18.86 27.52
C GLY A 36 -9.89 -17.52 27.22
N PHE A 37 -9.50 -17.30 25.97
CA PHE A 37 -8.95 -16.02 25.51
C PHE A 37 -10.04 -15.01 25.20
N LEU A 38 -11.19 -15.48 24.71
CA LEU A 38 -12.31 -14.63 24.29
C LEU A 38 -12.92 -13.81 25.44
N PRO A 39 -13.19 -14.34 26.65
CA PRO A 39 -13.74 -13.53 27.74
C PRO A 39 -12.82 -12.36 28.13
N LEU A 40 -11.50 -12.58 28.09
CA LEU A 40 -10.50 -11.54 28.37
C LEU A 40 -10.50 -10.48 27.26
N ALA A 41 -10.65 -10.90 26.00
CA ALA A 41 -10.73 -10.00 24.86
C ALA A 41 -12.03 -9.18 24.82
N GLU A 42 -13.15 -9.77 25.25
CA GLU A 42 -14.44 -9.07 25.36
C GLU A 42 -14.39 -7.98 26.42
N SER A 43 -13.81 -8.24 27.60
CA SER A 43 -13.58 -7.21 28.61
C SER A 43 -12.67 -6.08 28.12
N ALA A 44 -11.65 -6.39 27.32
CA ALA A 44 -10.77 -5.38 26.72
C ALA A 44 -11.50 -4.49 25.71
N ILE A 45 -12.37 -5.08 24.86
CA ILE A 45 -13.18 -4.33 23.88
C ILE A 45 -14.28 -3.51 24.57
N GLU A 46 -14.86 -3.99 25.67
CA GLU A 46 -15.81 -3.22 26.47
C GLU A 46 -15.15 -1.98 27.10
N ALA A 47 -13.90 -2.11 27.56
CA ALA A 47 -13.14 -1.00 28.10
C ALA A 47 -12.64 -0.03 27.00
N CYS A 48 -12.25 -0.54 25.83
CA CYS A 48 -11.66 0.22 24.72
C CYS A 48 -12.25 -0.24 23.36
N PRO A 49 -13.45 0.24 22.98
CA PRO A 49 -14.21 -0.30 21.83
C PRO A 49 -13.71 0.17 20.46
N GLY A 50 -12.66 0.99 20.41
CA GLY A 50 -12.20 1.69 19.22
C GLY A 50 -10.70 1.63 19.01
N ASP A 51 -10.05 0.57 19.48
CA ASP A 51 -8.63 0.32 19.20
C ASP A 51 -8.49 -0.81 18.17
N GLY A 52 -7.73 -0.55 17.10
CA GLY A 52 -7.54 -1.49 15.99
C GLY A 52 -6.71 -2.72 16.37
N ILE A 53 -5.70 -2.55 17.23
CA ILE A 53 -4.83 -3.65 17.69
C ILE A 53 -5.65 -4.57 18.59
N LEU A 54 -6.42 -4.02 19.53
CA LEU A 54 -7.32 -4.81 20.38
C LEU A 54 -8.34 -5.61 19.57
N LEU A 55 -8.89 -5.05 18.49
CA LEU A 55 -9.82 -5.78 17.61
C LEU A 55 -9.17 -6.96 16.89
N THR A 56 -7.91 -6.84 16.44
CA THR A 56 -7.18 -7.95 15.81
C THR A 56 -6.75 -9.02 16.82
N LEU A 57 -6.33 -8.63 18.02
CA LEU A 57 -6.03 -9.55 19.13
C LEU A 57 -7.28 -10.28 19.62
N ALA A 58 -8.43 -9.60 19.66
CA ALA A 58 -9.71 -10.21 20.00
C ALA A 58 -10.21 -11.18 18.93
N ALA A 59 -10.05 -10.85 17.65
CA ALA A 59 -10.34 -11.78 16.56
C ALA A 59 -9.46 -13.04 16.65
N THR A 60 -8.17 -12.88 16.94
CA THR A 60 -7.24 -14.00 17.15
C THR A 60 -7.63 -14.85 18.36
N SER A 61 -8.00 -14.21 19.47
CA SER A 61 -8.50 -14.87 20.68
C SER A 61 -9.77 -15.70 20.41
N ALA A 62 -10.70 -15.16 19.61
CA ALA A 62 -11.91 -15.84 19.20
C ALA A 62 -11.64 -17.06 18.30
N LEU A 63 -10.63 -16.98 17.42
CA LEU A 63 -10.22 -18.10 16.57
C LEU A 63 -9.57 -19.24 17.36
N LEU A 64 -8.77 -18.92 18.38
CA LEU A 64 -8.18 -19.92 19.28
C LEU A 64 -9.26 -20.64 20.11
N ASP A 65 -10.29 -19.92 20.55
CA ASP A 65 -11.45 -20.48 21.25
C ASP A 65 -12.50 -21.13 20.31
N LYS A 66 -12.19 -21.31 19.02
CA LYS A 66 -13.05 -21.93 17.99
C LYS A 66 -14.41 -21.25 17.83
N ARG A 67 -14.46 -19.92 17.93
CA ARG A 67 -15.67 -19.11 17.73
C ARG A 67 -15.51 -18.18 16.51
N PRO A 68 -15.60 -18.71 15.28
CA PRO A 68 -15.36 -17.93 14.07
C PRO A 68 -16.40 -16.80 13.88
N ASP A 69 -17.65 -17.00 14.32
CA ASP A 69 -18.69 -15.97 14.21
C ASP A 69 -18.33 -14.69 14.98
N ARG A 70 -17.74 -14.85 16.18
CA ARG A 70 -17.26 -13.72 16.99
C ARG A 70 -16.03 -13.07 16.35
N ALA A 71 -15.11 -13.87 15.81
CA ALA A 71 -13.94 -13.34 15.08
C ALA A 71 -14.38 -12.46 13.90
N LEU A 72 -15.34 -12.93 13.09
CA LEU A 72 -15.90 -12.17 11.96
C LEU A 72 -16.58 -10.87 12.41
N VAL A 73 -17.24 -10.84 13.57
CA VAL A 73 -17.83 -9.61 14.12
C VAL A 73 -16.75 -8.58 14.46
N PHE A 74 -15.65 -8.99 15.08
CA PHE A 74 -14.54 -8.09 15.39
C PHE A 74 -13.84 -7.58 14.12
N LEU A 75 -13.59 -8.45 13.15
CA LEU A 75 -13.01 -8.06 11.86
C LEU A 75 -13.95 -7.14 11.06
N LYS A 76 -15.26 -7.35 11.11
CA LYS A 76 -16.25 -6.43 10.51
C LYS A 76 -16.30 -5.07 11.21
N ARG A 77 -16.02 -5.01 12.51
CA ARG A 77 -15.86 -3.73 13.24
C ARG A 77 -14.54 -3.05 12.86
N PHE A 78 -13.48 -3.82 12.65
CA PHE A 78 -12.18 -3.33 12.21
C PHE A 78 -12.27 -2.70 10.81
N SER A 79 -12.79 -3.41 9.81
CA SER A 79 -12.92 -2.90 8.42
C SER A 79 -13.84 -1.69 8.27
N LYS A 80 -14.71 -1.41 9.26
CA LYS A 80 -15.52 -0.18 9.28
C LYS A 80 -14.75 1.06 9.71
N ARG A 81 -13.64 0.90 10.45
CA ARG A 81 -12.91 2.00 11.10
C ARG A 81 -11.45 2.11 10.68
N TYR A 82 -10.89 1.04 10.11
CA TYR A 82 -9.48 0.94 9.77
C TYR A 82 -9.29 0.43 8.35
N GLN A 83 -8.15 0.79 7.76
CA GLN A 83 -7.77 0.30 6.45
C GLN A 83 -7.49 -1.20 6.50
N PRO A 84 -7.75 -1.93 5.41
CA PRO A 84 -7.56 -3.38 5.36
C PRO A 84 -6.06 -3.73 5.41
N VAL A 85 -5.63 -4.28 6.54
CA VAL A 85 -4.24 -4.70 6.79
C VAL A 85 -4.09 -6.18 6.40
N PRO A 86 -2.91 -6.66 5.94
CA PRO A 86 -2.67 -8.09 5.71
C PRO A 86 -3.11 -9.00 6.88
N THR A 87 -3.02 -8.51 8.11
CA THR A 87 -3.46 -9.19 9.34
C THR A 87 -4.93 -9.49 9.34
N GLU A 88 -5.76 -8.56 8.85
CA GLU A 88 -7.20 -8.77 8.74
C GLU A 88 -7.52 -9.88 7.74
N HIS A 89 -6.89 -9.87 6.57
CA HIS A 89 -7.12 -10.87 5.52
C HIS A 89 -6.72 -12.27 5.99
N LEU A 90 -5.59 -12.40 6.70
CA LEU A 90 -5.17 -13.66 7.31
C LEU A 90 -6.21 -14.17 8.31
N LEU A 91 -6.63 -13.33 9.26
CA LEU A 91 -7.61 -13.70 10.29
C LEU A 91 -8.99 -14.01 9.69
N MET A 92 -9.39 -13.29 8.63
CA MET A 92 -10.62 -13.52 7.88
C MET A 92 -10.59 -14.87 7.16
N ALA A 93 -9.48 -15.23 6.51
CA ALA A 93 -9.31 -16.53 5.87
C ALA A 93 -9.40 -17.67 6.91
N LEU A 94 -8.74 -17.52 8.07
CA LEU A 94 -8.80 -18.49 9.16
C LEU A 94 -10.22 -18.62 9.74
N ALA A 95 -10.95 -17.52 9.89
CA ALA A 95 -12.34 -17.54 10.34
C ALA A 95 -13.25 -18.26 9.33
N LEU A 96 -13.11 -17.95 8.04
CA LEU A 96 -13.87 -18.61 6.96
C LEU A 96 -13.57 -20.11 6.88
N PHE A 97 -12.32 -20.50 7.11
CA PHE A 97 -11.92 -21.90 7.19
C PHE A 97 -12.61 -22.63 8.34
N GLN A 98 -12.58 -22.07 9.56
CA GLN A 98 -13.29 -22.64 10.71
C GLN A 98 -14.83 -22.69 10.50
N SER A 99 -15.38 -21.79 9.69
CA SER A 99 -16.78 -21.81 9.25
C SER A 99 -17.06 -22.77 8.06
N ASN A 100 -16.14 -23.68 7.74
CA ASN A 100 -16.25 -24.69 6.68
C ASN A 100 -16.32 -24.11 5.23
N LYS A 101 -15.84 -22.88 5.02
CA LYS A 101 -15.77 -22.20 3.70
C LYS A 101 -14.35 -22.24 3.13
N THR A 102 -13.80 -23.43 2.99
CA THR A 102 -12.38 -23.67 2.65
C THR A 102 -11.95 -23.07 1.30
N VAL A 103 -12.79 -23.20 0.26
CA VAL A 103 -12.50 -22.66 -1.08
C VAL A 103 -12.36 -21.14 -1.07
N ILE A 104 -13.23 -20.46 -0.32
CA ILE A 104 -13.21 -19.00 -0.19
C ILE A 104 -12.00 -18.57 0.64
N ALA A 105 -11.71 -19.27 1.74
CA ALA A 105 -10.53 -19.02 2.56
C ALA A 105 -9.22 -19.15 1.75
N ARG A 106 -9.10 -20.20 0.95
CA ARG A 106 -7.95 -20.43 0.08
C ARG A 106 -7.80 -19.34 -0.98
N ALA A 107 -8.88 -19.00 -1.69
CA ALA A 107 -8.85 -17.94 -2.68
C ALA A 107 -8.45 -16.58 -2.07
N LEU A 108 -8.85 -16.32 -0.82
CA LEU A 108 -8.46 -15.12 -0.09
C LEU A 108 -6.94 -15.12 0.24
N LEU A 109 -6.38 -16.24 0.67
CA LEU A 109 -4.94 -16.35 0.94
C LEU A 109 -4.10 -16.21 -0.33
N GLU A 110 -4.52 -16.84 -1.44
CA GLU A 110 -3.85 -16.76 -2.74
C GLU A 110 -3.88 -15.34 -3.30
N ARG A 111 -5.00 -14.61 -3.14
CA ARG A 111 -5.13 -13.22 -3.62
C ARG A 111 -4.17 -12.25 -2.93
N HIS A 112 -3.77 -12.53 -1.70
CA HIS A 112 -2.96 -11.64 -0.87
C HIS A 112 -1.54 -12.17 -0.61
N ASP A 113 -1.09 -13.18 -1.37
CA ASP A 113 0.23 -13.82 -1.24
C ASP A 113 0.54 -14.35 0.18
N LEU A 114 -0.49 -14.79 0.90
CA LEU A 114 -0.41 -15.32 2.27
C LEU A 114 -0.39 -16.86 2.32
N THR A 115 -0.03 -17.51 1.22
CA THR A 115 0.02 -18.98 1.09
C THR A 115 1.26 -19.59 1.74
N GLU A 116 2.33 -18.82 1.90
CA GLU A 116 3.57 -19.26 2.53
C GLU A 116 3.63 -18.86 4.01
N TRP A 117 4.03 -19.82 4.85
CA TRP A 117 4.11 -19.63 6.31
C TRP A 117 5.01 -18.45 6.75
N PRO A 118 6.12 -18.07 6.08
CA PRO A 118 6.92 -16.92 6.50
C PRO A 118 6.18 -15.59 6.33
N GLN A 119 5.32 -15.47 5.31
CA GLN A 119 4.54 -14.26 5.07
C GLN A 119 3.35 -14.20 6.03
N ALA A 120 2.65 -15.32 6.23
CA ALA A 120 1.57 -15.40 7.21
C ALA A 120 2.05 -15.14 8.64
N PHE A 121 3.25 -15.59 9.01
CA PHE A 121 3.80 -15.40 10.35
C PHE A 121 4.14 -13.95 10.66
N LYS A 122 4.75 -13.20 9.71
CA LYS A 122 5.06 -11.77 9.88
C LYS A 122 3.83 -10.92 10.21
N VAL A 123 2.68 -11.41 9.80
CA VAL A 123 1.40 -10.70 9.80
C VAL A 123 0.49 -11.17 10.95
N PHE A 124 0.85 -12.26 11.63
CA PHE A 124 0.02 -12.90 12.64
C PHE A 124 0.23 -12.31 14.05
N PRO A 125 -0.81 -11.80 14.72
CA PRO A 125 -0.69 -11.09 15.99
C PRO A 125 -0.61 -12.01 17.22
N GLY A 126 -0.73 -13.34 17.05
CA GLY A 126 -0.69 -14.31 18.16
C GLY A 126 0.71 -14.68 18.67
N GLY A 127 1.77 -14.07 18.12
CA GLY A 127 3.15 -14.28 18.56
C GLY A 127 3.74 -15.66 18.23
N GLN A 128 4.99 -15.90 18.67
CA GLN A 128 5.74 -17.12 18.34
C GLN A 128 5.11 -18.39 18.94
N THR A 129 4.54 -18.30 20.15
CA THR A 129 3.94 -19.44 20.87
C THR A 129 2.82 -20.11 20.07
N ARG A 130 2.09 -19.34 19.25
CA ARG A 130 0.96 -19.81 18.46
C ARG A 130 1.30 -20.08 17.00
N PHE A 131 2.58 -20.04 16.64
CA PHE A 131 3.05 -20.31 15.28
C PHE A 131 2.68 -21.73 14.81
N ARG A 132 2.86 -22.76 15.65
CA ARG A 132 2.50 -24.15 15.29
C ARG A 132 1.02 -24.28 14.92
N TRP A 133 0.14 -23.64 15.70
CA TRP A 133 -1.29 -23.62 15.42
C TRP A 133 -1.58 -22.93 14.07
N LEU A 134 -0.94 -21.79 13.79
CA LEU A 134 -1.11 -21.09 12.52
C LEU A 134 -0.70 -21.95 11.32
N VAL A 135 0.44 -22.63 11.41
CA VAL A 135 0.95 -23.53 10.36
C VAL A 135 -0.03 -24.68 10.12
N GLU A 136 -0.51 -25.33 11.19
CA GLU A 136 -1.51 -26.41 11.09
C GLU A 136 -2.80 -25.95 10.39
N GLN A 137 -3.27 -24.72 10.66
CA GLN A 137 -4.44 -24.17 9.97
C GLN A 137 -4.16 -23.90 8.49
N LEU A 138 -3.00 -23.31 8.14
CA LEU A 138 -2.63 -23.02 6.75
C LEU A 138 -2.44 -24.31 5.93
N ASP A 139 -1.78 -25.31 6.49
CA ASP A 139 -1.58 -26.62 5.84
C ASP A 139 -2.93 -27.32 5.61
N SER A 140 -3.86 -27.18 6.55
CA SER A 140 -5.23 -27.70 6.42
C SER A 140 -6.06 -26.96 5.36
N ILE A 141 -5.88 -25.64 5.22
CA ILE A 141 -6.57 -24.82 4.20
C ILE A 141 -6.04 -25.12 2.79
N LEU A 142 -4.72 -25.27 2.67
CA LEU A 142 -4.03 -25.47 1.40
C LEU A 142 -3.97 -26.95 0.96
N ASP A 143 -4.51 -27.85 1.78
CA ASP A 143 -4.52 -29.30 1.56
C ASP A 143 -3.10 -29.88 1.35
N ARG A 144 -2.11 -29.35 2.08
CA ARG A 144 -0.70 -29.81 2.02
C ARG A 144 -0.51 -31.20 2.65
N ASP A 145 -1.47 -31.65 3.47
CA ASP A 145 -1.50 -32.95 4.13
C ASP A 145 -1.96 -34.13 3.24
N SER A 146 -2.71 -33.88 2.16
CA SER A 146 -3.19 -34.95 1.26
C SER A 146 -2.08 -35.51 0.36
N ALA A 147 -1.01 -34.73 0.13
CA ALA A 147 0.20 -35.18 -0.56
C ALA A 147 0.99 -36.24 0.26
N PHE A 148 0.99 -36.11 1.59
CA PHE A 148 1.70 -37.03 2.49
C PHE A 148 0.90 -38.31 2.79
N ARG A 149 -0.44 -38.24 2.88
CA ARG A 149 -1.27 -39.45 3.13
C ARG A 149 -1.37 -40.41 1.95
N ARG A 150 -1.17 -39.95 0.70
CA ARG A 150 -1.13 -40.84 -0.48
C ARG A 150 0.10 -41.75 -0.54
N HIS A 151 1.16 -41.44 0.22
CA HIS A 151 2.39 -42.25 0.26
C HIS A 151 2.47 -43.23 1.45
N SER A 152 1.52 -43.20 2.41
CA SER A 152 1.59 -44.03 3.63
C SER A 152 0.44 -45.02 3.81
N ALA A 153 -0.33 -45.32 2.76
CA ALA A 153 -1.39 -46.33 2.81
C ALA A 153 -1.33 -47.32 1.63
N ALA A 154 -0.17 -47.95 1.43
CA ALA A 154 -0.08 -49.17 0.64
C ALA A 154 -0.19 -50.39 1.59
N LYS A 155 -1.41 -50.92 1.75
CA LYS A 155 -1.60 -52.30 2.25
C LYS A 155 -1.21 -53.28 1.13
N PRO A 156 -0.55 -54.41 1.43
CA PRO A 156 -0.12 -55.35 0.42
C PRO A 156 -1.32 -56.12 -0.17
N VAL A 157 -1.32 -56.23 -1.50
CA VAL A 157 -2.30 -56.93 -2.31
C VAL A 157 -2.09 -58.44 -2.19
N GLN A 158 -3.14 -59.19 -1.81
CA GLN A 158 -3.25 -60.61 -2.10
C GLN A 158 -4.17 -60.83 -3.29
N HIS A 159 -3.61 -61.48 -4.31
CA HIS A 159 -4.32 -61.97 -5.49
C HIS A 159 -5.44 -62.95 -5.10
N ARG A 160 -6.64 -62.75 -5.68
CA ARG A 160 -7.50 -63.87 -6.06
C ARG A 160 -8.42 -63.50 -7.21
N THR A 161 -8.23 -64.26 -8.29
CA THR A 161 -8.99 -64.35 -9.53
C THR A 161 -10.46 -64.70 -9.30
N LYS A 162 -11.38 -64.09 -10.08
CA LYS A 162 -12.51 -64.80 -10.73
C LYS A 162 -13.24 -63.91 -11.75
N ALA A 163 -13.84 -64.60 -12.73
CA ALA A 163 -14.18 -64.15 -14.07
C ALA A 163 -15.58 -63.48 -14.25
N LYS A 164 -15.72 -62.89 -15.45
CA LYS A 164 -16.87 -62.26 -16.17
C LYS A 164 -18.22 -63.04 -16.09
N PRO A 165 -19.38 -62.43 -16.40
CA PRO A 165 -19.79 -62.23 -17.80
C PRO A 165 -20.52 -60.88 -18.13
N PRO A 166 -20.69 -60.53 -19.42
CA PRO A 166 -21.17 -59.21 -19.89
C PRO A 166 -22.57 -59.22 -20.53
N ARG A 167 -23.20 -58.03 -20.71
CA ARG A 167 -24.05 -57.56 -21.84
C ARG A 167 -25.02 -56.44 -21.39
N PRO A 168 -25.69 -55.67 -22.29
CA PRO A 168 -25.23 -55.08 -23.55
C PRO A 168 -25.56 -53.56 -23.63
N SER A 169 -24.94 -52.90 -24.60
CA SER A 169 -25.08 -51.48 -24.98
C SER A 169 -26.32 -51.16 -25.82
N ARG A 170 -26.89 -49.94 -25.66
CA ARG A 170 -27.42 -49.08 -26.76
C ARG A 170 -27.84 -47.67 -26.26
N PRO A 171 -28.02 -46.64 -27.13
CA PRO A 171 -26.98 -45.62 -27.31
C PRO A 171 -27.45 -44.15 -27.20
N ALA A 172 -26.44 -43.27 -27.21
CA ALA A 172 -26.38 -41.91 -27.76
C ALA A 172 -27.24 -40.80 -27.14
N GLU A 173 -26.56 -39.79 -26.59
CA GLU A 173 -26.72 -38.43 -27.11
C GLU A 173 -25.44 -37.58 -26.99
N ARG A 174 -25.17 -36.87 -28.09
CA ARG A 174 -24.32 -35.69 -28.37
C ARG A 174 -23.92 -34.82 -27.15
N ALA A 175 -22.88 -34.00 -27.17
CA ALA A 175 -21.74 -33.70 -28.02
C ALA A 175 -21.01 -32.52 -27.33
N ARG A 176 -19.68 -32.48 -27.39
CA ARG A 176 -18.88 -31.36 -27.93
C ARG A 176 -17.42 -31.52 -27.55
N ARG A 177 -16.59 -31.55 -28.60
CA ARG A 177 -15.14 -31.55 -28.58
C ARG A 177 -14.62 -30.16 -28.24
N THR A 178 -13.65 -30.08 -27.35
CA THR A 178 -12.60 -29.06 -27.39
C THR A 178 -11.26 -29.78 -27.28
N ALA A 179 -10.43 -29.58 -28.30
CA ALA A 179 -9.12 -30.20 -28.44
C ALA A 179 -8.09 -29.40 -27.63
N ALA A 180 -7.27 -30.09 -26.84
CA ALA A 180 -6.04 -29.55 -26.27
C ALA A 180 -4.88 -30.40 -26.78
N VAL A 181 -3.98 -29.76 -27.52
CA VAL A 181 -2.73 -30.31 -28.05
C VAL A 181 -1.72 -30.34 -26.91
N ALA A 182 -1.21 -31.53 -26.58
CA ALA A 182 -0.11 -31.72 -25.65
C ALA A 182 1.21 -31.62 -26.44
N ALA A 183 2.09 -30.70 -26.04
CA ALA A 183 3.49 -30.66 -26.46
C ALA A 183 4.35 -30.98 -25.24
N THR A 184 4.85 -32.22 -25.20
CA THR A 184 5.86 -32.72 -24.27
C THR A 184 7.24 -32.20 -24.70
N GLY A 185 7.88 -31.38 -23.88
CA GLY A 185 9.30 -31.06 -23.99
C GLY A 185 10.03 -31.58 -22.75
N GLU A 186 10.88 -32.59 -22.93
CA GLU A 186 11.76 -33.12 -21.89
C GLU A 186 12.81 -32.06 -21.47
N ILE A 187 12.97 -31.85 -20.17
CA ILE A 187 13.99 -30.96 -19.58
C ILE A 187 15.12 -31.85 -19.05
N ALA A 188 16.34 -31.65 -19.56
CA ALA A 188 17.55 -32.32 -19.09
C ALA A 188 17.92 -31.92 -17.64
N PRO A 189 18.53 -32.80 -16.84
CA PRO A 189 18.73 -32.55 -15.41
C PRO A 189 19.84 -31.51 -15.16
N LEU A 190 19.51 -30.50 -14.35
CA LEU A 190 20.39 -29.43 -13.88
C LEU A 190 21.45 -29.97 -12.90
N SER A 191 22.71 -29.54 -13.07
CA SER A 191 23.83 -29.83 -12.17
C SER A 191 23.55 -29.40 -10.72
N PRO A 192 24.10 -30.10 -9.71
CA PRO A 192 23.80 -29.79 -8.31
C PRO A 192 24.34 -28.41 -7.90
N PRO A 193 23.63 -27.70 -7.01
CA PRO A 193 24.01 -26.35 -6.60
C PRO A 193 25.29 -26.37 -5.76
N LEU A 194 26.17 -25.39 -6.00
CA LEU A 194 27.39 -25.19 -5.23
C LEU A 194 27.06 -24.87 -3.77
N PRO A 195 27.86 -25.35 -2.79
CA PRO A 195 27.58 -25.16 -1.37
C PRO A 195 27.69 -23.68 -0.99
N GLN A 196 26.59 -23.13 -0.48
CA GLN A 196 26.55 -21.79 0.11
C GLN A 196 27.17 -21.83 1.51
N ILE A 197 28.25 -21.06 1.70
CA ILE A 197 28.88 -20.85 3.00
C ILE A 197 28.27 -19.57 3.59
N ALA A 198 27.49 -19.71 4.67
CA ALA A 198 26.99 -18.58 5.43
C ALA A 198 28.12 -18.02 6.29
N ILE A 199 28.56 -16.80 5.99
CA ILE A 199 29.51 -16.04 6.79
C ILE A 199 28.70 -14.96 7.52
N ASP A 200 28.53 -15.10 8.83
CA ASP A 200 28.04 -14.02 9.68
C ASP A 200 29.19 -13.03 9.89
N ILE A 201 29.06 -11.85 9.29
CA ILE A 201 29.98 -10.73 9.50
C ILE A 201 29.34 -9.84 10.57
N PRO A 202 29.75 -9.92 11.85
CA PRO A 202 29.34 -8.95 12.84
C PRO A 202 29.95 -7.59 12.46
N PHE A 203 29.11 -6.58 12.29
CA PHE A 203 29.58 -5.19 12.22
C PHE A 203 29.08 -4.47 13.46
N ASP A 204 30.02 -3.90 14.22
CA ASP A 204 29.72 -2.98 15.31
C ASP A 204 29.61 -1.57 14.72
N VAL A 205 28.46 -0.93 14.94
CA VAL A 205 28.25 0.48 14.56
C VAL A 205 28.59 1.34 15.76
N GLU A 206 29.82 1.83 15.85
CA GLU A 206 30.19 2.89 16.78
C GLU A 206 29.70 4.24 16.23
N LEU A 207 28.59 4.73 16.78
CA LEU A 207 28.13 6.10 16.54
C LEU A 207 28.94 7.04 17.46
N ASP A 208 29.94 7.72 16.89
CA ASP A 208 30.64 8.80 17.61
C ASP A 208 29.74 10.03 17.74
N LEU A 209 29.11 10.15 18.92
CA LEU A 209 28.24 11.27 19.28
C LEU A 209 29.00 12.45 19.90
N ALA A 210 30.31 12.33 20.12
CA ALA A 210 31.11 13.40 20.73
C ALA A 210 31.06 14.73 19.95
N PRO A 211 31.09 14.75 18.60
CA PRO A 211 30.93 15.99 17.83
C PRO A 211 29.55 16.62 18.05
N LEU A 212 28.50 15.80 18.13
CA LEU A 212 27.12 16.25 18.31
C LEU A 212 26.90 16.83 19.72
N LEU A 213 27.43 16.15 20.75
CA LEU A 213 27.38 16.61 22.14
C LEU A 213 28.19 17.91 22.33
N SER A 214 29.36 18.02 21.68
CA SER A 214 30.17 19.23 21.70
C SER A 214 29.46 20.43 21.06
N ALA A 215 28.71 20.20 19.98
CA ALA A 215 27.91 21.22 19.31
C ALA A 215 26.71 21.66 20.17
N THR A 216 26.09 20.76 20.94
CA THR A 216 25.00 21.11 21.88
C THR A 216 25.46 21.87 23.12
N ALA A 217 26.76 21.77 23.48
CA ALA A 217 27.35 22.47 24.61
C ALA A 217 27.82 23.90 24.27
N GLN A 218 27.94 24.23 22.99
CA GLN A 218 28.21 25.59 22.54
C GLN A 218 26.95 26.45 22.67
N GLN A 219 27.12 27.74 22.98
CA GLN A 219 25.98 28.66 22.94
C GLN A 219 25.39 28.65 21.53
N PRO A 220 24.05 28.52 21.36
CA PRO A 220 23.44 28.61 20.05
C PRO A 220 23.82 29.96 19.44
N GLU A 221 24.61 29.92 18.39
CA GLU A 221 25.02 31.09 17.63
C GLU A 221 23.77 31.86 17.22
N GLN A 222 23.62 33.08 17.75
CA GLN A 222 22.41 33.89 17.63
C GLN A 222 22.22 34.51 16.23
N ASP A 223 23.22 34.36 15.35
CA ASP A 223 23.25 34.92 14.00
C ASP A 223 22.32 34.19 13.00
N GLY A 224 21.53 33.22 13.45
CA GLY A 224 20.58 32.48 12.60
C GLY A 224 21.22 31.54 11.57
N ARG A 225 22.55 31.49 11.48
CA ARG A 225 23.29 30.59 10.57
C ARG A 225 23.01 29.12 10.83
N TRP A 226 22.92 28.71 12.10
CA TRP A 226 22.54 27.34 12.45
C TRP A 226 21.10 27.01 12.11
N TRP A 227 20.19 27.98 12.23
CA TRP A 227 18.82 27.81 11.78
C TRP A 227 18.78 27.57 10.27
N TYR A 228 19.49 28.41 9.50
CA TYR A 228 19.62 28.26 8.05
C TYR A 228 20.27 26.92 7.67
N LEU A 229 21.36 26.51 8.31
CA LEU A 229 22.02 25.23 8.04
C LEU A 229 21.12 24.03 8.39
N ARG A 230 20.36 24.10 9.47
CA ARG A 230 19.41 23.06 9.88
C ARG A 230 18.21 22.97 8.95
N GLU A 231 17.69 24.10 8.50
CA GLU A 231 16.68 24.20 7.45
C GLU A 231 17.21 23.58 6.14
N ARG A 232 18.43 23.94 5.71
CA ARG A 232 19.04 23.35 4.49
C ARG A 232 19.30 21.87 4.64
N PHE A 233 19.77 21.40 5.81
CA PHE A 233 19.96 19.98 6.08
C PHE A 233 18.64 19.22 6.07
N ALA A 234 17.58 19.78 6.67
CA ALA A 234 16.24 19.22 6.58
C ALA A 234 15.78 19.13 5.12
N HIS A 235 15.92 20.20 4.34
CA HIS A 235 15.63 20.21 2.90
C HIS A 235 16.45 19.18 2.11
N LEU A 236 17.72 18.99 2.43
CA LEU A 236 18.56 17.96 1.81
C LEU A 236 18.15 16.55 2.26
N GLY A 237 17.72 16.37 3.51
CA GLY A 237 17.12 15.14 4.01
C GLY A 237 15.82 14.79 3.29
N LEU A 238 15.00 15.80 2.99
CA LEU A 238 13.82 15.66 2.12
C LEU A 238 14.20 15.33 0.67
N ALA A 239 15.46 15.48 0.26
CA ALA A 239 15.94 15.06 -1.06
C ALA A 239 16.50 13.62 -1.08
N GLN A 240 16.73 12.99 0.08
CA GLN A 240 17.42 11.69 0.19
C GLN A 240 16.55 10.47 -0.20
N GLY A 241 15.27 10.65 -0.56
CA GLY A 241 14.45 9.57 -1.13
C GLY A 241 12.97 9.89 -1.26
N PHE A 242 12.26 9.13 -2.10
CA PHE A 242 10.80 9.20 -2.29
C PHE A 242 10.07 8.03 -1.59
N ASP A 243 10.67 7.44 -0.55
CA ASP A 243 10.05 6.37 0.24
C ASP A 243 8.81 6.87 1.01
N GLU A 244 8.94 8.05 1.62
CA GLU A 244 7.85 8.77 2.26
C GLU A 244 7.42 9.96 1.40
N LEU A 245 6.12 10.13 1.22
CA LEU A 245 5.53 11.25 0.48
C LEU A 245 5.15 12.35 1.47
N LEU A 246 5.70 13.55 1.28
CA LEU A 246 5.51 14.71 2.15
C LEU A 246 4.13 15.36 1.95
N CYS A 247 3.53 15.18 0.78
CA CYS A 247 2.28 15.81 0.41
C CYS A 247 1.07 15.20 1.11
N LEU A 248 1.12 13.93 1.56
CA LEU A 248 -0.07 13.21 2.05
C LEU A 248 -0.78 13.91 3.23
N PRO A 249 -0.07 14.41 4.27
CA PRO A 249 -0.71 15.14 5.37
C PRO A 249 -1.28 16.50 4.97
N HIS A 250 -0.88 17.04 3.80
CA HIS A 250 -1.29 18.35 3.30
C HIS A 250 -2.48 18.28 2.32
N LEU A 251 -3.00 17.07 2.06
CA LEU A 251 -4.17 16.89 1.20
C LEU A 251 -5.44 17.17 1.99
N VAL A 252 -6.41 17.83 1.36
CA VAL A 252 -7.68 18.20 1.97
C VAL A 252 -8.82 17.45 1.29
N GLY A 253 -9.62 16.70 2.05
CA GLY A 253 -10.77 15.97 1.50
C GLY A 253 -10.40 14.85 0.51
N VAL A 254 -9.15 14.38 0.52
CA VAL A 254 -8.67 13.26 -0.28
C VAL A 254 -8.21 12.15 0.64
N GLU A 255 -8.81 10.98 0.51
CA GLU A 255 -8.28 9.74 1.07
C GLU A 255 -7.48 9.03 -0.02
N PRO A 256 -6.14 9.18 -0.04
CA PRO A 256 -5.32 8.59 -1.10
C PRO A 256 -5.38 7.06 -1.01
N LEU A 257 -5.68 6.41 -2.14
CA LEU A 257 -5.73 4.96 -2.20
C LEU A 257 -4.31 4.39 -2.29
N TRP A 258 -4.11 3.18 -1.75
CA TRP A 258 -2.80 2.51 -1.76
C TRP A 258 -2.15 2.46 -3.15
N HIS A 259 -2.92 2.09 -4.18
CA HIS A 259 -2.38 2.01 -5.54
C HIS A 259 -1.94 3.38 -6.06
N GLN A 260 -2.63 4.46 -5.69
CA GLN A 260 -2.26 5.83 -6.07
C GLN A 260 -0.93 6.22 -5.43
N ILE A 261 -0.73 5.90 -4.15
CA ILE A 261 0.52 6.14 -3.44
C ILE A 261 1.67 5.38 -4.08
N GLU A 262 1.47 4.09 -4.41
CA GLU A 262 2.49 3.28 -5.07
C GLU A 262 2.80 3.76 -6.49
N THR A 263 1.80 4.17 -7.26
CA THR A 263 1.99 4.81 -8.57
C THR A 263 2.86 6.05 -8.41
N VAL A 264 2.52 6.96 -7.50
CA VAL A 264 3.28 8.19 -7.24
C VAL A 264 4.73 7.87 -6.84
N ARG A 265 4.96 6.92 -5.92
CA ARG A 265 6.31 6.48 -5.53
C ARG A 265 7.12 5.98 -6.71
N LYS A 266 6.52 5.16 -7.59
CA LYS A 266 7.18 4.68 -8.82
C LYS A 266 7.52 5.82 -9.76
N VAL A 267 6.59 6.76 -9.98
CA VAL A 267 6.80 7.95 -10.83
C VAL A 267 8.00 8.75 -10.36
N LEU A 268 8.09 8.99 -9.06
CA LEU A 268 9.15 9.81 -8.48
C LEU A 268 10.51 9.07 -8.46
N LYS A 269 10.55 7.78 -8.12
CA LYS A 269 11.79 7.00 -8.01
C LYS A 269 12.37 6.53 -9.35
N GLN A 270 11.52 6.00 -10.23
CA GLN A 270 11.96 5.25 -11.41
C GLN A 270 11.91 6.11 -12.67
N PHE A 271 10.87 6.92 -12.80
CA PHE A 271 10.58 7.63 -14.05
C PHE A 271 11.13 9.04 -14.11
N HIS A 272 11.74 9.55 -13.03
CA HIS A 272 12.33 10.89 -12.97
C HIS A 272 11.34 11.98 -13.48
N GLY A 273 10.05 11.81 -13.19
CA GLY A 273 8.98 12.72 -13.62
C GLY A 273 8.46 12.56 -15.05
N ARG A 274 8.97 11.62 -15.85
CA ARG A 274 8.46 11.34 -17.21
C ARG A 274 7.68 10.03 -17.23
N VAL A 275 6.37 10.12 -17.05
CA VAL A 275 5.48 8.95 -17.02
C VAL A 275 4.25 9.18 -17.90
N LEU A 276 3.69 8.08 -18.41
CA LEU A 276 2.35 8.05 -18.98
C LEU A 276 1.45 7.23 -18.02
N LEU A 277 0.51 7.90 -17.36
CA LEU A 277 -0.52 7.24 -16.54
C LEU A 277 -1.65 6.77 -17.47
N ALA A 278 -1.78 5.46 -17.65
CA ALA A 278 -2.70 4.86 -18.61
C ALA A 278 -3.72 3.90 -17.95
N ASP A 279 -3.96 4.09 -16.65
CA ASP A 279 -4.91 3.29 -15.88
C ASP A 279 -6.35 3.44 -16.41
N GLU A 280 -7.24 2.56 -16.01
CA GLU A 280 -8.66 2.62 -16.36
C GLU A 280 -9.32 3.96 -15.98
N VAL A 281 -10.41 4.29 -16.68
CA VAL A 281 -11.19 5.51 -16.42
C VAL A 281 -11.81 5.39 -15.03
N GLY A 282 -11.65 6.42 -14.20
CA GLY A 282 -12.22 6.46 -12.84
C GLY A 282 -11.30 5.99 -11.71
N LEU A 283 -10.09 5.50 -12.00
CA LEU A 283 -9.11 5.11 -10.96
C LEU A 283 -8.43 6.29 -10.24
N GLY A 284 -8.74 7.53 -10.64
CA GLY A 284 -8.22 8.72 -9.97
C GLY A 284 -6.86 9.21 -10.48
N LYS A 285 -6.57 9.05 -11.79
CA LYS A 285 -5.36 9.60 -12.44
C LYS A 285 -5.13 11.09 -12.15
N THR A 286 -6.21 11.88 -12.08
CA THR A 286 -6.14 13.31 -11.71
C THR A 286 -5.62 13.50 -10.29
N ILE A 287 -6.05 12.65 -9.35
CA ILE A 287 -5.54 12.66 -7.97
C ILE A 287 -4.07 12.26 -7.94
N GLU A 288 -3.70 11.17 -8.63
CA GLU A 288 -2.30 10.74 -8.72
C GLU A 288 -1.39 11.84 -9.26
N ALA A 289 -1.79 12.48 -10.37
CA ALA A 289 -1.08 13.61 -10.96
C ALA A 289 -0.99 14.81 -9.99
N GLY A 290 -2.06 15.10 -9.27
CA GLY A 290 -2.08 16.13 -8.22
C GLY A 290 -1.14 15.83 -7.04
N ILE A 291 -1.06 14.56 -6.63
CA ILE A 291 -0.13 14.11 -5.57
C ILE A 291 1.33 14.29 -6.06
N VAL A 292 1.65 13.83 -7.28
CA VAL A 292 2.98 14.04 -7.89
C VAL A 292 3.33 15.53 -7.95
N LEU A 293 2.40 16.36 -8.43
CA LEU A 293 2.56 17.80 -8.51
C LEU A 293 2.84 18.43 -7.14
N LYS A 294 2.00 18.12 -6.14
CA LYS A 294 2.13 18.67 -4.79
C LYS A 294 3.44 18.25 -4.14
N GLU A 295 3.87 17.01 -4.36
CA GLU A 295 5.14 16.50 -3.86
C GLU A 295 6.33 17.26 -4.45
N TYR A 296 6.35 17.49 -5.76
CA TYR A 296 7.40 18.28 -6.40
C TYR A 296 7.44 19.73 -5.92
N LEU A 297 6.27 20.35 -5.69
CA LEU A 297 6.18 21.70 -5.12
C LEU A 297 6.73 21.74 -3.69
N LEU A 298 6.35 20.79 -2.82
CA LEU A 298 6.81 20.75 -1.43
C LEU A 298 8.31 20.48 -1.30
N ARG A 299 8.87 19.69 -2.22
CA ARG A 299 10.31 19.43 -2.28
C ARG A 299 11.11 20.55 -2.95
N GLY A 300 10.45 21.57 -3.48
CA GLY A 300 11.10 22.67 -4.21
C GLY A 300 11.76 22.22 -5.53
N MET A 301 11.30 21.11 -6.10
CA MET A 301 11.82 20.56 -7.36
C MET A 301 11.12 21.12 -8.59
N ALA A 302 9.91 21.68 -8.42
CA ALA A 302 9.18 22.39 -9.45
C ALA A 302 8.63 23.69 -8.87
N GLU A 303 8.66 24.76 -9.67
CA GLU A 303 8.05 26.04 -9.32
C GLU A 303 7.09 26.49 -10.44
N ARG A 304 7.52 26.32 -11.69
CA ARG A 304 6.71 26.62 -12.88
C ARG A 304 6.03 25.38 -13.42
N ILE A 305 4.70 25.38 -13.38
CA ILE A 305 3.88 24.23 -13.77
C ILE A 305 2.89 24.60 -14.88
N LEU A 306 2.64 23.66 -15.78
CA LEU A 306 1.63 23.77 -16.82
C LEU A 306 0.77 22.51 -16.84
N VAL A 307 -0.55 22.68 -16.70
CA VAL A 307 -1.53 21.63 -16.91
C VAL A 307 -2.26 21.90 -18.22
N LEU A 308 -2.15 20.97 -19.17
CA LEU A 308 -2.85 21.00 -20.45
C LEU A 308 -3.99 19.98 -20.40
N THR A 309 -5.22 20.44 -20.59
CA THR A 309 -6.41 19.59 -20.50
C THR A 309 -7.46 19.99 -21.54
N PRO A 310 -8.44 19.15 -21.90
CA PRO A 310 -9.61 19.57 -22.67
C PRO A 310 -10.33 20.78 -22.04
N ALA A 311 -10.90 21.67 -22.85
CA ALA A 311 -11.52 22.90 -22.38
C ALA A 311 -12.63 22.69 -21.33
N ALA A 312 -13.34 21.56 -21.40
CA ALA A 312 -14.39 21.18 -20.45
C ALA A 312 -13.84 20.83 -19.06
N LEU A 313 -12.59 20.34 -18.96
CA LEU A 313 -11.99 19.86 -17.72
C LEU A 313 -11.15 20.93 -17.01
N VAL A 314 -10.90 22.09 -17.62
CA VAL A 314 -10.13 23.19 -17.01
C VAL A 314 -10.71 23.62 -15.65
N GLY A 315 -12.04 23.77 -15.57
CA GLY A 315 -12.72 24.15 -14.33
C GLY A 315 -12.56 23.09 -13.24
N GLN A 316 -12.72 21.81 -13.61
CA GLN A 316 -12.55 20.68 -12.70
C GLN A 316 -11.10 20.62 -12.17
N TRP A 317 -10.10 20.75 -13.04
CA TRP A 317 -8.70 20.78 -12.63
C TRP A 317 -8.41 21.93 -11.66
N ARG A 318 -8.97 23.12 -11.90
CA ARG A 318 -8.81 24.25 -10.99
C ARG A 318 -9.40 23.94 -9.62
N GLU A 319 -10.64 23.45 -9.59
CA GLU A 319 -11.33 23.10 -8.35
C GLU A 319 -10.56 22.02 -7.58
N GLU A 320 -10.12 20.95 -8.25
CA GLU A 320 -9.36 19.88 -7.61
C GLU A 320 -8.03 20.39 -7.04
N LEU A 321 -7.26 21.17 -7.80
CA LEU A 321 -5.97 21.71 -7.34
C LEU A 321 -6.13 22.70 -6.19
N GLU A 322 -7.13 23.58 -6.21
CA GLU A 322 -7.39 24.53 -5.14
C GLU A 322 -7.94 23.86 -3.88
N THR A 323 -8.96 23.02 -4.01
CA THR A 323 -9.67 22.45 -2.86
C THR A 323 -8.89 21.32 -2.21
N LYS A 324 -8.29 20.42 -3.00
CA LYS A 324 -7.66 19.19 -2.49
C LYS A 324 -6.18 19.35 -2.23
N PHE A 325 -5.51 20.17 -3.02
CA PHE A 325 -4.05 20.33 -2.97
C PHE A 325 -3.61 21.71 -2.48
N SER A 326 -4.53 22.65 -2.30
CA SER A 326 -4.25 24.05 -1.94
C SER A 326 -3.24 24.70 -2.90
N ILE A 327 -3.41 24.46 -4.20
CA ILE A 327 -2.59 25.01 -5.29
C ILE A 327 -3.46 25.93 -6.13
N ALA A 328 -3.33 27.24 -5.93
CA ALA A 328 -3.94 28.24 -6.80
C ALA A 328 -3.24 28.26 -8.17
N CYS A 329 -4.03 28.26 -9.25
CA CYS A 329 -3.55 28.30 -10.62
C CYS A 329 -4.35 29.29 -11.47
N ALA A 330 -3.66 30.02 -12.35
CA ALA A 330 -4.30 30.83 -13.38
C ALA A 330 -4.87 29.92 -14.48
N THR A 331 -6.03 30.27 -15.00
CA THR A 331 -6.80 29.42 -15.92
C THR A 331 -7.15 30.14 -17.21
N THR A 332 -7.16 29.42 -18.33
CA THR A 332 -7.62 29.99 -19.62
C THR A 332 -9.10 30.38 -19.66
N GLN A 333 -9.88 30.05 -18.61
CA GLN A 333 -11.25 30.53 -18.44
C GLN A 333 -11.31 31.89 -17.72
N ASP A 334 -10.20 32.37 -17.16
CA ASP A 334 -10.14 33.64 -16.44
C ASP A 334 -10.17 34.84 -17.40
N GLY A 335 -10.75 35.95 -16.94
CA GLY A 335 -10.76 37.21 -17.68
C GLY A 335 -9.36 37.72 -18.00
N LEU A 336 -8.39 37.40 -17.16
CA LEU A 336 -6.99 37.83 -17.29
C LEU A 336 -6.39 37.47 -18.65
N LEU A 337 -6.73 36.31 -19.23
CA LEU A 337 -6.22 35.93 -20.55
C LEU A 337 -6.63 36.93 -21.65
N ARG A 338 -7.81 37.53 -21.53
CA ARG A 338 -8.37 38.51 -22.49
C ARG A 338 -7.89 39.93 -22.22
N GLU A 339 -7.63 40.25 -20.96
CA GLU A 339 -7.18 41.58 -20.53
C GLU A 339 -5.68 41.76 -20.80
N ASP A 340 -4.87 40.78 -20.38
CA ASP A 340 -3.41 40.80 -20.53
C ASP A 340 -2.89 39.38 -20.70
N THR A 341 -2.76 38.99 -21.97
CA THR A 341 -2.27 37.67 -22.36
C THR A 341 -0.84 37.42 -21.92
N ASP A 342 0.03 38.43 -21.92
CA ASP A 342 1.44 38.27 -21.54
C ASP A 342 1.56 38.04 -20.02
N THR A 343 0.83 38.83 -19.22
CA THR A 343 0.77 38.63 -17.78
C THR A 343 0.19 37.27 -17.41
N PHE A 344 -0.81 36.78 -18.15
CA PHE A 344 -1.35 35.43 -17.94
C PHE A 344 -0.30 34.34 -18.16
N TRP A 345 0.42 34.33 -19.28
CA TRP A 345 1.42 33.30 -19.56
C TRP A 345 2.69 33.43 -18.70
N SER A 346 2.92 34.60 -18.10
CA SER A 346 4.02 34.82 -17.15
C SER A 346 3.81 34.15 -15.78
N GLN A 347 2.56 33.77 -15.46
CA GLN A 347 2.21 33.16 -14.17
C GLN A 347 2.99 31.86 -13.93
N LYS A 348 3.30 31.58 -12.66
CA LYS A 348 4.07 30.39 -12.29
C LYS A 348 3.26 29.10 -12.45
N ARG A 349 1.93 29.16 -12.30
CA ARG A 349 1.07 27.98 -12.24
C ARG A 349 -0.13 28.17 -13.13
N ILE A 350 -0.20 27.41 -14.22
CA ILE A 350 -1.18 27.63 -15.28
C ILE A 350 -1.92 26.32 -15.59
N ILE A 351 -3.25 26.41 -15.69
CA ILE A 351 -4.11 25.37 -16.27
C ILE A 351 -4.69 25.92 -17.57
N ALA A 352 -4.27 25.36 -18.69
CA ALA A 352 -4.66 25.81 -20.01
C ALA A 352 -5.41 24.73 -20.78
N SER A 353 -6.44 25.17 -21.52
CA SER A 353 -7.04 24.28 -22.49
C SER A 353 -6.09 24.05 -23.67
N ILE A 354 -5.97 22.80 -24.14
CA ILE A 354 -5.13 22.46 -25.31
C ILE A 354 -5.55 23.30 -26.53
N SER A 355 -6.85 23.53 -26.72
CA SER A 355 -7.40 24.34 -27.81
C SER A 355 -6.98 25.80 -27.76
N ALA A 356 -6.83 26.38 -26.56
CA ALA A 356 -6.33 27.75 -26.40
C ALA A 356 -4.81 27.80 -26.59
N ALA A 357 -4.08 26.89 -25.95
CA ALA A 357 -2.61 26.82 -26.03
C ALA A 357 -2.09 26.66 -27.46
N ARG A 358 -2.83 25.94 -28.32
CA ARG A 358 -2.47 25.72 -29.73
C ARG A 358 -2.65 26.93 -30.64
N ARG A 359 -3.44 27.95 -30.26
CA ARG A 359 -3.61 29.14 -31.10
C ARG A 359 -2.26 29.84 -31.22
N GLN A 360 -1.87 30.21 -32.44
CA GLN A 360 -0.53 30.74 -32.70
C GLN A 360 -0.15 31.91 -31.78
N GLU A 361 -1.08 32.83 -31.54
CA GLU A 361 -0.95 33.96 -30.60
C GLU A 361 -0.52 33.53 -29.19
N HIS A 362 -1.07 32.43 -28.68
CA HIS A 362 -0.78 31.93 -27.34
C HIS A 362 0.40 30.96 -27.33
N ALA A 363 0.58 30.18 -28.39
CA ALA A 363 1.66 29.21 -28.53
C ALA A 363 3.04 29.87 -28.47
N GLU A 364 3.23 30.97 -29.19
CA GLU A 364 4.52 31.70 -29.22
C GLU A 364 4.89 32.23 -27.82
N ARG A 365 3.90 32.72 -27.06
CA ARG A 365 4.08 33.21 -25.69
C ARG A 365 4.35 32.08 -24.71
N LEU A 366 3.62 30.98 -24.82
CA LEU A 366 3.81 29.78 -24.01
C LEU A 366 5.22 29.22 -24.19
N LEU A 367 5.69 29.12 -25.44
CA LEU A 367 7.02 28.59 -25.78
C LEU A 367 8.17 29.51 -25.35
N ALA A 368 7.90 30.79 -25.11
CA ALA A 368 8.89 31.70 -24.52
C ALA A 368 9.20 31.41 -23.04
N HIS A 369 8.43 30.52 -22.40
CA HIS A 369 8.51 30.22 -20.98
C HIS A 369 8.99 28.78 -20.75
N SER A 370 9.92 28.58 -19.81
CA SER A 370 10.31 27.25 -19.35
C SER A 370 9.38 26.76 -18.23
N PHE A 371 9.00 25.49 -18.29
CA PHE A 371 8.21 24.81 -17.26
C PHE A 371 9.01 23.65 -16.68
N ASP A 372 8.94 23.50 -15.36
CA ASP A 372 9.62 22.41 -14.63
C ASP A 372 8.79 21.12 -14.70
N LEU A 373 7.47 21.26 -14.72
CA LEU A 373 6.53 20.16 -14.83
C LEU A 373 5.38 20.50 -15.78
N ILE A 374 5.14 19.59 -16.73
CA ILE A 374 4.02 19.65 -17.67
C ILE A 374 3.15 18.42 -17.46
N ILE A 375 1.87 18.63 -17.18
CA ILE A 375 0.86 17.58 -17.08
C ILE A 375 -0.04 17.70 -18.30
N VAL A 376 -0.21 16.61 -19.04
CA VAL A 376 -1.09 16.56 -20.19
C VAL A 376 -2.20 15.54 -19.93
N ASP A 377 -3.40 16.06 -19.73
CA ASP A 377 -4.59 15.25 -19.52
C ASP A 377 -5.23 14.87 -20.85
N GLU A 378 -5.82 13.67 -20.90
CA GLU A 378 -6.38 13.06 -22.10
C GLU A 378 -5.44 13.13 -23.32
N ALA A 379 -4.16 12.79 -23.11
CA ALA A 379 -3.11 12.80 -24.13
C ALA A 379 -3.43 11.95 -25.38
N HIS A 380 -4.44 11.08 -25.31
CA HIS A 380 -4.93 10.35 -26.48
C HIS A 380 -5.47 11.28 -27.59
N HIS A 381 -5.86 12.53 -27.27
CA HIS A 381 -6.20 13.56 -28.25
C HIS A 381 -5.00 14.07 -29.06
N LEU A 382 -3.78 13.76 -28.63
CA LEU A 382 -2.54 14.21 -29.27
C LEU A 382 -1.91 13.15 -30.20
N ARG A 383 -2.58 12.04 -30.48
CA ARG A 383 -1.98 10.92 -31.25
C ARG A 383 -1.55 11.28 -32.67
N ASP A 384 -2.18 12.28 -33.29
CA ASP A 384 -1.86 12.67 -34.65
C ASP A 384 -0.62 13.58 -34.69
N ARG A 385 0.49 13.00 -35.17
CA ARG A 385 1.78 13.68 -35.33
C ARG A 385 1.75 14.87 -36.28
N SER A 386 0.75 14.93 -37.16
CA SER A 386 0.58 16.04 -38.09
C SER A 386 -0.16 17.24 -37.46
N SER A 387 -0.88 17.01 -36.37
CA SER A 387 -1.70 18.02 -35.71
C SER A 387 -0.84 19.10 -35.05
N GLN A 388 -1.34 20.34 -35.04
CA GLN A 388 -0.67 21.42 -34.31
C GLN A 388 -0.64 21.17 -32.80
N SER A 389 -1.52 20.32 -32.27
CA SER A 389 -1.53 19.99 -30.83
C SER A 389 -0.36 19.09 -30.43
N TRP A 390 0.14 18.26 -31.37
CA TRP A 390 1.32 17.42 -31.15
C TRP A 390 2.64 18.18 -31.37
N LYS A 391 2.61 19.19 -32.24
CA LYS A 391 3.79 20.00 -32.58
C LYS A 391 4.09 21.08 -31.53
N LEU A 392 3.05 21.53 -30.83
CA LEU A 392 3.16 22.31 -29.59
C LEU A 392 3.71 21.40 -28.49
#